data_AF-A0A372RQ64-F1
#
_entry.id   AF-A0A372RQ64-F1
#
_cell.length_a   1.000
_cell.length_b   1.000
_cell.length_c   1.000
_cell.angle_alpha   90.00
_cell.angle_beta   90.00
_cell.angle_gamma   90.00
#
_symmetry.space_group_name_H-M   'P 1'
#
loop_
_entity.id
_entity.type
_entity.pdbx_description
1 polymer ?
#
loop_
_entity_poly.entity_id
_entity_poly.type
_entity_poly.pdbx_seq_one_letter_code
_entity_poly.pdbx_strand_id
1 'polypeptide(L)'
;MIHPSINVSKANTFEEISNTLKNDIFFISFKHSVKEKLQKLKFDPKDKIYVQFINIFREYCYEAEINVEKQKKLLLENFIKEQKLIRFGSCITLKHVATGKYLTSCNVRYKTGSGRRIVFASQTLSKPNSLWIILGFDQKNENNPIIYGKSKVNFINKGVNESIFISDYYKSPSTGNWEESDSTNNDDICIKSKEIINIRNMNENFILRSHEFHFTFENETYQEIGGHKGRVDENDKWCIELFESE
;
A
#
# COMPACT_ATOMS: atom_id res chain seq x y z
N MET A 1 16.03 -35.86 8.22
CA MET A 1 17.20 -36.71 7.94
C MET A 1 17.72 -37.22 9.27
N ILE A 2 17.72 -38.53 9.51
CA ILE A 2 18.24 -39.13 10.76
C ILE A 2 19.68 -39.55 10.49
N HIS A 3 20.64 -38.95 11.20
CA HIS A 3 22.05 -39.30 11.04
C HIS A 3 22.38 -40.54 11.90
N PRO A 4 23.15 -41.52 11.40
CA PRO A 4 23.47 -42.75 12.16
C PRO A 4 24.23 -42.51 13.48
N SER A 5 24.80 -41.33 13.68
CA SER A 5 25.50 -40.97 14.92
C SER A 5 24.58 -40.67 16.11
N ILE A 6 23.26 -40.54 15.89
CA ILE A 6 22.32 -40.21 16.96
C ILE A 6 22.12 -41.45 17.84
N ASN A 7 22.60 -41.38 19.09
CA ASN A 7 22.52 -42.51 20.01
C ASN A 7 21.18 -42.54 20.75
N VAL A 8 20.29 -43.44 20.33
CA VAL A 8 18.99 -43.70 20.97
C VAL A 8 18.98 -44.96 21.85
N SER A 9 20.14 -45.62 22.06
CA SER A 9 20.22 -46.91 22.78
C SER A 9 19.79 -46.87 24.24
N LYS A 10 19.73 -45.67 24.84
CA LYS A 10 19.31 -45.46 26.23
C LYS A 10 17.81 -45.18 26.39
N ALA A 11 17.08 -45.03 25.29
CA ALA A 11 15.66 -44.73 25.30
C ALA A 11 14.83 -46.02 25.42
N ASN A 12 13.91 -46.05 26.37
CA ASN A 12 13.02 -47.18 26.69
C ASN A 12 11.58 -46.95 26.22
N THR A 13 11.27 -45.73 25.77
CA THR A 13 9.94 -45.35 25.28
C THR A 13 10.03 -44.62 23.94
N PHE A 14 8.94 -44.64 23.17
CA PHE A 14 8.85 -43.86 21.93
C PHE A 14 9.04 -42.35 22.18
N GLU A 15 8.56 -41.86 23.32
CA GLU A 15 8.73 -40.46 23.72
C GLU A 15 10.19 -40.12 23.99
N GLU A 16 10.93 -41.00 24.66
CA GLU A 16 12.37 -40.83 24.87
C GLU A 16 13.14 -40.83 23.54
N ILE A 17 12.83 -41.75 22.62
CA ILE A 17 13.44 -41.78 21.27
C ILE A 17 13.15 -40.47 20.53
N SER A 18 11.89 -40.03 20.53
CA SER A 18 11.44 -38.78 19.89
C SER A 18 12.19 -37.57 20.47
N ASN A 19 12.31 -37.49 21.79
CA ASN A 19 13.02 -36.41 22.47
C ASN A 19 14.52 -36.43 22.15
N THR A 20 15.17 -37.59 22.11
CA THR A 20 16.58 -37.71 21.71
C THR A 20 16.79 -37.23 20.27
N LEU A 21 15.92 -37.62 19.34
CA LEU A 21 16.01 -37.18 17.95
C LEU A 21 15.76 -35.67 17.80
N LYS A 22 14.80 -35.11 18.55
CA LYS A 22 14.45 -33.68 18.48
C LYS A 22 15.50 -32.75 19.09
N ASN A 23 16.26 -33.25 20.06
CA ASN A 23 17.34 -32.49 20.71
C ASN A 23 18.68 -32.59 19.97
N ASP A 24 18.76 -33.42 18.92
CA ASP A 24 19.96 -33.51 18.11
C ASP A 24 20.19 -32.25 17.25
N ILE A 25 21.46 -31.88 17.08
CA ILE A 25 21.87 -30.68 16.35
C ILE A 25 21.35 -30.66 14.91
N PHE A 26 21.29 -31.81 14.23
CA PHE A 26 20.80 -31.88 12.85
C PHE A 26 19.30 -31.61 12.77
N PHE A 27 18.52 -32.08 13.75
CA PHE A 27 17.08 -31.78 13.81
C PHE A 27 16.84 -30.31 14.13
N ILE A 28 17.60 -29.72 15.05
CA ILE A 28 17.53 -28.29 15.37
C ILE A 28 17.84 -27.44 14.13
N SER A 29 18.92 -27.76 13.40
CA SER A 29 19.29 -27.08 12.16
C SER A 29 18.23 -27.23 11.06
N PHE A 30 17.67 -28.44 10.90
CA PHE A 30 16.57 -28.69 9.98
C PHE A 30 15.34 -27.83 10.33
N LYS A 31 14.92 -27.86 11.60
CA LYS A 31 13.80 -27.06 12.11
C LYS A 31 14.01 -25.56 11.87
N HIS A 32 15.24 -25.06 12.03
CA HIS A 32 15.58 -23.68 11.71
C HIS A 32 15.45 -23.40 10.21
N SER A 33 15.99 -24.26 9.35
CA SER A 33 15.87 -24.13 7.89
C SER A 33 14.42 -24.08 7.43
N VAL A 34 13.55 -24.93 7.97
CA VAL A 34 12.12 -24.92 7.65
C VAL A 34 11.45 -23.61 8.09
N LYS A 35 11.81 -23.06 9.26
CA LYS A 35 11.30 -21.74 9.70
C LYS A 35 11.69 -20.62 8.74
N GLU A 36 12.91 -20.62 8.22
CA GLU A 36 13.32 -19.65 7.20
C GLU A 36 12.53 -19.81 5.89
N LYS A 37 12.30 -21.05 5.45
CA LYS A 37 11.46 -21.33 4.27
C LYS A 37 10.03 -20.84 4.48
N LEU A 38 9.46 -21.07 5.67
CA LEU A 38 8.14 -20.60 6.06
C LEU A 38 8.03 -19.07 6.04
N GLN A 39 9.06 -18.36 6.48
CA GLN A 39 9.11 -16.89 6.44
C GLN A 39 9.21 -16.33 5.01
N LYS A 40 9.86 -17.07 4.11
CA LYS A 40 10.02 -16.71 2.70
C LYS A 40 8.84 -17.17 1.83
N LEU A 41 7.93 -17.99 2.38
CA LEU A 41 6.77 -18.50 1.67
C LEU A 41 5.81 -17.34 1.35
N LYS A 42 5.67 -17.03 0.06
CA LYS A 42 4.78 -15.98 -0.44
C LYS A 42 3.46 -16.58 -0.89
N PHE A 43 2.38 -15.84 -0.68
CA PHE A 43 1.07 -16.21 -1.15
C PHE A 43 0.77 -15.41 -2.44
N ASP A 44 0.64 -16.10 -3.58
CA ASP A 44 0.23 -15.45 -4.82
C ASP A 44 -1.29 -15.57 -5.01
N PRO A 45 -2.06 -14.48 -4.90
CA PRO A 45 -3.51 -14.50 -5.12
C PRO A 45 -3.92 -14.76 -6.57
N LYS A 46 -2.99 -14.67 -7.53
CA LYS A 46 -3.25 -14.95 -8.96
C LYS A 46 -3.08 -16.43 -9.29
N ASP A 47 -2.29 -17.16 -8.50
CA ASP A 47 -2.21 -18.60 -8.61
C ASP A 47 -3.51 -19.21 -8.10
N LYS A 48 -4.32 -19.72 -9.04
CA LYS A 48 -5.62 -20.36 -8.77
C LYS A 48 -5.54 -21.61 -7.88
N ILE A 49 -4.37 -21.95 -7.33
CA ILE A 49 -4.14 -23.16 -6.53
C ILE A 49 -3.76 -22.78 -5.10
N TYR A 50 -4.67 -22.08 -4.42
CA TYR A 50 -4.67 -21.87 -2.96
C TYR A 50 -4.32 -23.14 -2.16
N VAL A 51 -4.72 -24.30 -2.67
CA VAL A 51 -4.46 -25.62 -2.09
C VAL A 51 -2.96 -25.93 -1.98
N GLN A 52 -2.15 -25.56 -2.98
CA GLN A 52 -0.70 -25.81 -2.95
C GLN A 52 -0.01 -24.99 -1.86
N PHE A 53 -0.34 -23.69 -1.76
CA PHE A 53 0.17 -22.83 -0.69
C PHE A 53 -0.22 -23.38 0.69
N ILE A 54 -1.49 -23.73 0.88
CA ILE A 54 -1.97 -24.26 2.17
C ILE A 54 -1.25 -25.56 2.53
N ASN A 55 -1.02 -26.45 1.57
CA ASN A 55 -0.32 -27.71 1.81
C ASN A 55 1.14 -27.47 2.23
N ILE A 56 1.88 -26.64 1.48
CA ILE A 56 3.27 -26.30 1.80
C ILE A 56 3.36 -25.58 3.16
N PHE A 57 2.45 -24.63 3.42
CA PHE A 57 2.39 -23.91 4.70
C PHE A 57 2.15 -24.88 5.87
N ARG A 58 1.22 -25.82 5.72
CA ARG A 58 0.92 -26.83 6.75
C ARG A 58 2.09 -27.77 6.99
N GLU A 59 2.75 -28.23 5.92
CA GLU A 59 3.94 -29.07 5.98
C GLU A 59 5.05 -28.37 6.76
N TYR A 60 5.39 -27.13 6.39
CA TYR A 60 6.41 -26.35 7.09
C TYR A 60 6.04 -26.05 8.54
N CYS A 61 4.77 -25.77 8.84
CA CYS A 61 4.33 -25.57 10.22
C CYS A 61 4.45 -26.83 11.06
N TYR A 62 4.18 -28.00 10.49
CA TYR A 62 4.33 -29.29 11.14
C TYR A 62 5.82 -29.58 11.42
N GLU A 63 6.67 -29.51 10.40
CA GLU A 63 8.11 -29.77 10.49
C GLU A 63 8.83 -28.78 11.41
N ALA A 64 8.41 -27.51 11.42
CA ALA A 64 8.96 -26.49 12.31
C ALA A 64 8.38 -26.52 13.73
N GLU A 65 7.47 -27.46 14.03
CA GLU A 65 6.72 -27.61 15.29
C GLU A 65 6.09 -26.27 15.74
N ILE A 66 5.41 -25.59 14.83
CA ILE A 66 4.70 -24.35 15.12
C ILE A 66 3.36 -24.67 15.78
N ASN A 67 3.09 -24.09 16.94
CA ASN A 67 1.80 -24.27 17.61
C ASN A 67 0.64 -23.63 16.82
N VAL A 68 -0.57 -24.12 17.02
CA VAL A 68 -1.77 -23.73 16.26
C VAL A 68 -2.05 -22.22 16.32
N GLU A 69 -1.85 -21.58 17.47
CA GLU A 69 -2.06 -20.14 17.63
C GLU A 69 -1.10 -19.31 16.78
N LYS A 70 0.18 -19.69 16.77
CA LYS A 70 1.22 -19.06 15.95
C LYS A 70 1.01 -19.35 14.47
N GLN A 71 0.52 -20.54 14.10
CA GLN A 71 0.13 -20.85 12.72
C GLN A 71 -0.96 -19.88 12.24
N LYS A 72 -2.02 -19.66 13.03
CA LYS A 72 -3.09 -18.69 12.69
C LYS A 72 -2.52 -17.29 12.45
N LYS A 73 -1.63 -16.81 13.34
CA LYS A 73 -0.99 -15.50 13.21
C LYS A 73 -0.14 -15.38 11.94
N LEU A 74 0.71 -16.37 11.66
CA LEU A 74 1.58 -16.38 10.47
C LEU A 74 0.77 -16.41 9.17
N LEU A 75 -0.31 -17.19 9.16
CA LEU A 75 -1.19 -17.29 8.00
C LEU A 75 -1.88 -15.93 7.72
N LEU A 76 -2.42 -15.29 8.76
CA LEU A 76 -3.01 -13.95 8.66
C LEU A 76 -2.01 -12.90 8.21
N GLU A 77 -0.79 -12.90 8.78
CA GLU A 77 0.28 -11.98 8.38
C GLU A 77 0.66 -12.14 6.91
N ASN A 78 0.78 -13.38 6.40
CA ASN A 78 1.06 -13.64 4.99
C ASN A 78 -0.08 -13.13 4.10
N PHE A 79 -1.33 -13.39 4.46
CA PHE A 79 -2.48 -12.86 3.70
C PHE A 79 -2.56 -11.34 3.71
N ILE A 80 -2.22 -10.69 4.83
CA ILE A 80 -2.23 -9.22 4.96
C ILE A 80 -1.10 -8.58 4.16
N LYS A 81 0.12 -9.15 4.23
CA LYS A 81 1.29 -8.67 3.48
C LYS A 81 1.04 -8.72 1.98
N GLU A 82 0.48 -9.83 1.49
CA GLU A 82 0.22 -10.00 0.06
C GLU A 82 -0.98 -9.19 -0.44
N GLN A 83 -1.88 -8.79 0.46
CA GLN A 83 -2.96 -7.85 0.10
C GLN A 83 -2.46 -6.44 -0.18
N LYS A 84 -1.19 -6.11 0.14
CA LYS A 84 -0.59 -4.78 -0.10
C LYS A 84 -1.55 -3.66 0.30
N LEU A 85 -2.14 -3.78 1.49
CA LEU A 85 -3.13 -2.84 2.00
C LEU A 85 -2.51 -1.47 2.19
N ILE A 86 -3.19 -0.44 1.71
CA ILE A 86 -2.86 0.94 2.00
C ILE A 86 -3.27 1.23 3.45
N ARG A 87 -2.35 1.79 4.23
CA ARG A 87 -2.54 2.11 5.64
C ARG A 87 -2.18 3.57 5.91
N PHE A 88 -2.63 4.09 7.05
CA PHE A 88 -2.05 5.31 7.59
C PHE A 88 -0.56 5.08 7.88
N GLY A 89 0.28 6.04 7.47
CA GLY A 89 1.74 5.97 7.46
C GLY A 89 2.33 5.42 6.15
N SER A 90 1.51 4.82 5.27
CA SER A 90 2.01 4.30 3.99
C SER A 90 2.58 5.43 3.11
N CYS A 91 3.76 5.17 2.54
CA CYS A 91 4.32 5.94 1.43
C CYS A 91 3.77 5.38 0.13
N ILE A 92 3.24 6.24 -0.73
CA ILE A 92 2.56 5.86 -1.97
C ILE A 92 2.98 6.74 -3.16
N THR A 93 2.64 6.27 -4.35
CA THR A 93 2.54 7.08 -5.56
C THR A 93 1.07 7.15 -6.00
N LEU A 94 0.71 8.22 -6.71
CA LEU A 94 -0.60 8.38 -7.33
C LEU A 94 -0.40 8.58 -8.83
N LYS A 95 -0.75 7.56 -9.61
CA LYS A 95 -0.60 7.57 -11.06
C LYS A 95 -1.95 7.87 -11.71
N HIS A 96 -2.02 8.95 -12.48
CA HIS A 96 -3.22 9.31 -13.22
C HIS A 96 -3.52 8.22 -14.26
N VAL A 97 -4.75 7.70 -14.26
CA VAL A 97 -5.11 6.56 -15.10
C VAL A 97 -5.09 6.93 -16.59
N ALA A 98 -5.69 8.07 -16.96
CA ALA A 98 -5.81 8.45 -18.37
C ALA A 98 -4.46 8.80 -19.04
N THR A 99 -3.57 9.50 -18.34
CA THR A 99 -2.29 9.95 -18.92
C THR A 99 -1.08 9.11 -18.49
N GLY A 100 -1.23 8.22 -17.51
CA GLY A 100 -0.13 7.46 -16.93
C GLY A 100 0.91 8.29 -16.17
N LYS A 101 0.66 9.59 -15.94
CA LYS A 101 1.57 10.51 -15.26
C LYS A 101 1.40 10.46 -13.74
N TYR A 102 2.44 10.80 -13.00
CA TYR A 102 2.48 10.77 -11.54
C TYR A 102 2.15 12.13 -10.93
N LEU A 103 1.28 12.14 -9.92
CA LEU A 103 1.01 13.30 -9.08
C LEU A 103 2.31 13.72 -8.38
N THR A 104 2.77 14.93 -8.68
CA THR A 104 4.09 15.41 -8.27
C THR A 104 3.98 16.84 -7.75
N SER A 105 4.82 17.19 -6.77
CA SER A 105 4.97 18.56 -6.30
C SER A 105 6.44 18.96 -6.31
N CYS A 106 6.71 20.24 -6.50
CA CYS A 106 8.07 20.78 -6.54
C CYS A 106 8.19 22.03 -5.66
N ASN A 107 9.42 22.49 -5.47
CA ASN A 107 9.71 23.65 -4.62
C ASN A 107 9.28 24.99 -5.24
N VAL A 108 8.61 24.98 -6.40
CA VAL A 108 8.08 26.18 -7.04
C VAL A 108 6.72 26.52 -6.43
N ARG A 109 6.43 27.81 -6.20
CA ARG A 109 5.14 28.28 -5.64
C ARG A 109 4.34 29.01 -6.71
N TYR A 110 3.01 28.93 -6.61
CA TYR A 110 2.14 29.79 -7.41
C TYR A 110 2.39 31.26 -7.05
N LYS A 111 2.63 32.12 -8.06
CA LYS A 111 2.78 33.58 -7.85
C LYS A 111 1.45 34.28 -7.55
N THR A 112 0.35 33.68 -7.99
CA THR A 112 -1.02 34.18 -7.85
C THR A 112 -1.90 33.11 -7.21
N GLY A 113 -3.00 33.51 -6.57
CA GLY A 113 -3.90 32.57 -5.90
C GLY A 113 -3.37 32.09 -4.56
N SER A 114 -3.29 30.77 -4.34
CA SER A 114 -3.04 30.18 -3.02
C SER A 114 -1.62 30.40 -2.46
N GLY A 115 -0.64 30.76 -3.30
CA GLY A 115 0.77 30.87 -2.89
C GLY A 115 1.44 29.55 -2.47
N ARG A 116 0.73 28.41 -2.56
CA ARG A 116 1.24 27.09 -2.22
C ARG A 116 2.21 26.55 -3.28
N ARG A 117 2.89 25.45 -2.95
CA ARG A 117 3.72 24.70 -3.89
C ARG A 117 2.89 24.21 -5.07
N ILE A 118 3.50 24.24 -6.25
CA ILE A 118 2.87 23.72 -7.46
C ILE A 118 2.70 22.20 -7.32
N VAL A 119 1.54 21.72 -7.75
CA VAL A 119 1.21 20.31 -7.87
C VAL A 119 0.81 20.05 -9.32
N PHE A 120 1.43 19.06 -9.96
CA PHE A 120 1.32 18.82 -11.40
C PHE A 120 1.46 17.33 -11.71
N ALA A 121 1.06 16.93 -12.92
CA ALA A 121 1.20 15.55 -13.38
C ALA A 121 2.50 15.38 -14.17
N SER A 122 3.46 14.65 -13.61
CA SER A 122 4.79 14.41 -14.22
C SER A 122 4.82 13.11 -15.01
N GLN A 123 5.44 13.11 -16.18
CA GLN A 123 5.65 11.88 -16.95
C GLN A 123 6.59 10.89 -16.22
N THR A 124 7.55 11.41 -15.47
CA THR A 124 8.56 10.60 -14.76
C THR A 124 8.25 10.56 -13.26
N LEU A 125 8.50 9.40 -12.64
CA LEU A 125 8.45 9.24 -11.20
C LEU A 125 9.69 9.90 -10.58
N SER A 126 9.53 11.11 -10.05
CA SER A 126 10.62 11.89 -9.44
C SER A 126 10.62 11.68 -7.93
N LYS A 127 11.60 10.95 -7.39
CA LYS A 127 11.73 10.82 -5.93
C LYS A 127 12.54 12.00 -5.37
N PRO A 128 12.14 12.65 -4.28
CA PRO A 128 10.96 12.38 -3.42
C PRO A 128 9.66 13.08 -3.87
N ASN A 129 9.70 13.91 -4.91
CA ASN A 129 8.64 14.83 -5.34
C ASN A 129 7.31 14.19 -5.77
N SER A 130 7.33 12.93 -6.21
CA SER A 130 6.16 12.13 -6.60
C SER A 130 5.70 11.16 -5.51
N LEU A 131 6.35 11.18 -4.34
CA LEU A 131 6.01 10.33 -3.20
C LEU A 131 5.13 11.07 -2.20
N TRP A 132 4.08 10.40 -1.73
CA TRP A 132 3.10 10.94 -0.80
C TRP A 132 2.94 10.04 0.42
N ILE A 133 2.86 10.63 1.61
CA ILE A 133 2.61 9.91 2.86
C ILE A 133 1.14 10.12 3.24
N ILE A 134 0.43 9.03 3.52
CA ILE A 134 -0.96 9.08 3.99
C ILE A 134 -0.97 9.23 5.50
N LEU A 135 -1.46 10.35 6.02
CA LEU A 135 -1.64 10.56 7.45
C LEU A 135 -3.11 10.71 7.82
N GLY A 136 -3.44 10.29 9.04
CA GLY A 136 -4.73 10.54 9.66
C GLY A 136 -4.72 11.87 10.42
N PHE A 137 -5.90 12.40 10.70
CA PHE A 137 -6.05 13.57 11.57
C PHE A 137 -5.85 13.22 13.05
N ASP A 138 -6.07 11.94 13.40
CA ASP A 138 -5.86 11.40 14.75
C ASP A 138 -4.65 10.47 14.78
N GLN A 139 -3.78 10.65 15.77
CA GLN A 139 -2.61 9.79 15.99
C GLN A 139 -2.98 8.32 16.29
N LYS A 140 -4.21 8.06 16.74
CA LYS A 140 -4.71 6.72 17.06
C LYS A 140 -4.91 5.82 15.83
N ASN A 141 -4.84 6.39 14.63
CA ASN A 141 -5.09 5.66 13.38
C ASN A 141 -3.83 5.11 12.71
N GLU A 142 -2.65 5.28 13.30
CA GLU A 142 -1.39 4.80 12.73
C GLU A 142 -1.45 3.30 12.40
N ASN A 143 -0.98 2.92 11.21
CA ASN A 143 -1.04 1.56 10.67
C ASN A 143 -2.44 0.95 10.44
N ASN A 144 -3.54 1.65 10.73
CA ASN A 144 -4.87 1.17 10.39
C ASN A 144 -5.07 1.18 8.85
N PRO A 145 -5.79 0.19 8.29
CA PRO A 145 -6.14 0.19 6.87
C PRO A 145 -6.96 1.42 6.47
N ILE A 146 -6.75 1.90 5.24
CA ILE A 146 -7.60 2.91 4.64
C ILE A 146 -8.86 2.24 4.09
N ILE A 147 -10.03 2.72 4.49
CA ILE A 147 -11.34 2.24 4.06
C ILE A 147 -11.92 3.24 3.08
N TYR A 148 -12.28 2.77 1.89
CA TYR A 148 -12.86 3.60 0.84
C TYR A 148 -14.15 4.27 1.33
N GLY A 149 -14.29 5.58 1.07
CA GLY A 149 -15.46 6.37 1.47
C GLY A 149 -15.59 6.69 2.97
N LYS A 150 -14.78 6.08 3.85
CA LYS A 150 -14.84 6.33 5.31
C LYS A 150 -13.58 6.99 5.87
N SER A 151 -12.40 6.56 5.41
CA SER A 151 -11.13 7.07 5.92
C SER A 151 -10.88 8.50 5.48
N LYS A 152 -10.60 9.36 6.46
CA LYS A 152 -10.23 10.77 6.27
C LYS A 152 -8.71 10.87 6.28
N VAL A 153 -8.12 11.31 5.17
CA VAL A 153 -6.67 11.26 4.97
C VAL A 153 -6.11 12.62 4.56
N ASN A 154 -4.86 12.88 4.97
CA ASN A 154 -4.01 13.93 4.45
C ASN A 154 -2.87 13.30 3.64
N PHE A 155 -2.67 13.75 2.40
CA PHE A 155 -1.52 13.38 1.58
C PHE A 155 -0.43 14.41 1.75
N ILE A 156 0.69 14.06 2.36
CA ILE A 156 1.87 14.93 2.51
C ILE A 156 2.91 14.55 1.48
N ASN A 157 3.37 15.53 0.70
CA ASN A 157 4.44 15.31 -0.27
C ASN A 157 5.77 15.10 0.45
N LYS A 158 6.51 14.05 0.09
CA LYS A 158 7.81 13.75 0.73
C LYS A 158 8.91 14.74 0.34
N GLY A 159 8.84 15.36 -0.83
CA GLY A 159 9.86 16.27 -1.32
C GLY A 159 9.74 17.69 -0.78
N VAL A 160 8.52 18.19 -0.62
CA VAL A 160 8.28 19.57 -0.14
C VAL A 160 7.68 19.65 1.26
N ASN A 161 7.31 18.52 1.86
CA ASN A 161 6.69 18.43 3.18
C ASN A 161 5.43 19.30 3.34
N GLU A 162 4.63 19.40 2.27
CA GLU A 162 3.37 20.12 2.24
C GLU A 162 2.23 19.18 1.85
N SER A 163 1.04 19.42 2.39
CA SER A 163 -0.15 18.65 2.04
C SER A 163 -0.76 19.09 0.71
N ILE A 164 -1.39 18.15 0.01
CA ILE A 164 -2.27 18.51 -1.12
C ILE A 164 -3.47 19.24 -0.56
N PHE A 165 -3.75 20.40 -1.13
CA PHE A 165 -4.96 21.16 -0.84
C PHE A 165 -5.65 21.52 -2.14
N ILE A 166 -6.91 21.11 -2.26
CA ILE A 166 -7.79 21.56 -3.34
C ILE A 166 -8.53 22.79 -2.82
N SER A 167 -8.24 23.95 -3.41
CA SER A 167 -8.83 25.22 -2.99
C SER A 167 -10.20 25.46 -3.62
N ASP A 168 -11.14 25.90 -2.78
CA ASP A 168 -12.39 26.61 -3.10
C ASP A 168 -12.16 28.03 -3.61
N TYR A 169 -11.27 28.77 -2.95
CA TYR A 169 -11.11 30.20 -3.22
C TYR A 169 -10.44 30.53 -4.56
N TYR A 170 -9.66 29.59 -5.10
CA TYR A 170 -8.82 29.83 -6.28
C TYR A 170 -9.10 28.78 -7.36
N LYS A 171 -9.62 29.24 -8.50
CA LYS A 171 -9.88 28.39 -9.67
C LYS A 171 -8.58 27.93 -10.32
N SER A 172 -8.62 26.73 -10.87
CA SER A 172 -7.53 26.14 -11.65
C SER A 172 -7.10 27.08 -12.81
N PRO A 173 -5.79 27.29 -13.05
CA PRO A 173 -5.28 28.29 -14.00
C PRO A 173 -5.91 28.25 -15.41
N SER A 174 -6.32 27.08 -15.89
CA SER A 174 -6.75 26.92 -17.30
C SER A 174 -8.23 26.60 -17.48
N THR A 175 -8.93 26.03 -16.49
CA THR A 175 -10.23 25.35 -16.77
C THR A 175 -11.45 25.82 -15.97
N GLY A 176 -11.30 26.55 -14.86
CA GLY A 176 -12.38 27.36 -14.26
C GLY A 176 -13.73 26.73 -13.84
N ASN A 177 -13.91 25.41 -13.80
CA ASN A 177 -15.24 24.76 -13.77
C ASN A 177 -15.70 24.09 -12.45
N TRP A 178 -17.03 24.07 -12.24
CA TRP A 178 -17.82 23.29 -11.27
C TRP A 178 -19.04 22.68 -12.00
N GLU A 179 -19.53 21.47 -11.66
CA GLU A 179 -20.87 21.24 -11.04
C GLU A 179 -21.19 19.73 -10.88
N GLU A 180 -21.91 19.45 -9.78
CA GLU A 180 -22.40 18.27 -9.01
C GLU A 180 -22.41 16.81 -9.54
N SER A 181 -22.19 15.81 -8.64
CA SER A 181 -23.13 14.68 -8.39
C SER A 181 -22.67 13.55 -7.43
N ASP A 182 -23.69 13.01 -6.76
CA ASP A 182 -23.98 11.75 -6.02
C ASP A 182 -22.90 10.66 -5.80
N SER A 183 -23.00 10.05 -4.60
CA SER A 183 -22.33 8.79 -4.24
C SER A 183 -23.35 7.73 -3.82
N THR A 184 -23.36 6.58 -4.49
CA THR A 184 -24.08 5.37 -4.06
C THR A 184 -23.19 4.43 -3.23
N ASN A 185 -23.83 3.83 -2.23
CA ASN A 185 -23.34 2.93 -1.17
C ASN A 185 -22.50 1.70 -1.61
N ASN A 186 -21.59 1.23 -0.75
CA ASN A 186 -21.66 -0.01 0.08
C ASN A 186 -20.30 -0.71 0.33
N ASP A 187 -20.20 -1.28 1.53
CA ASP A 187 -19.16 -2.13 2.15
C ASP A 187 -17.83 -1.47 2.59
N ASP A 188 -17.32 -1.91 3.76
CA ASP A 188 -16.03 -1.54 4.37
C ASP A 188 -14.84 -2.08 3.54
N ILE A 189 -14.72 -1.63 2.29
CA ILE A 189 -13.66 -2.06 1.38
C ILE A 189 -12.36 -1.36 1.75
N CYS A 190 -11.41 -2.13 2.27
CA CYS A 190 -10.04 -1.65 2.51
C CYS A 190 -9.30 -1.49 1.18
N ILE A 191 -8.63 -0.35 1.01
CA ILE A 191 -7.90 -0.01 -0.22
C ILE A 191 -6.60 -0.80 -0.31
N LYS A 192 -6.33 -1.36 -1.49
CA LYS A 192 -5.09 -2.09 -1.81
C LYS A 192 -4.25 -1.33 -2.84
N SER A 193 -2.95 -1.60 -2.83
CA SER A 193 -2.06 -1.10 -3.86
C SER A 193 -2.50 -1.59 -5.24
N LYS A 194 -2.39 -0.69 -6.22
CA LYS A 194 -2.83 -0.80 -7.62
C LYS A 194 -4.34 -0.71 -7.84
N GLU A 195 -5.11 -0.37 -6.81
CA GLU A 195 -6.52 -0.03 -7.01
C GLU A 195 -6.70 1.36 -7.62
N ILE A 196 -7.80 1.53 -8.33
CA ILE A 196 -8.19 2.80 -8.91
C ILE A 196 -9.13 3.50 -7.92
N ILE A 197 -8.74 4.71 -7.52
CA ILE A 197 -9.47 5.52 -6.55
C ILE A 197 -9.80 6.90 -7.13
N ASN A 198 -10.77 7.55 -6.51
CA ASN A 198 -11.00 8.98 -6.65
C ASN A 198 -10.66 9.67 -5.33
N ILE A 199 -10.03 10.83 -5.41
CA ILE A 199 -9.66 11.62 -4.23
C ILE A 199 -10.63 12.80 -4.14
N ARG A 200 -11.32 12.93 -3.00
CA ARG A 200 -12.23 14.04 -2.75
C ARG A 200 -11.80 14.90 -1.58
N ASN A 201 -12.00 16.20 -1.70
CA ASN A 201 -11.99 17.12 -0.57
C ASN A 201 -13.25 16.87 0.28
N MET A 202 -13.06 16.72 1.59
CA MET A 202 -14.11 16.42 2.54
C MET A 202 -15.15 17.52 2.74
N ASN A 203 -14.74 18.78 2.68
CA ASN A 203 -15.63 19.88 3.05
C ASN A 203 -16.58 20.23 1.91
N GLU A 204 -16.09 20.10 0.67
CA GLU A 204 -16.76 20.67 -0.49
C GLU A 204 -16.97 19.68 -1.62
N ASN A 205 -16.55 18.42 -1.46
CA ASN A 205 -16.71 17.34 -2.43
C ASN A 205 -16.05 17.57 -3.79
N PHE A 206 -15.04 18.45 -3.86
CA PHE A 206 -14.18 18.54 -5.03
C PHE A 206 -13.46 17.22 -5.29
N ILE A 207 -13.42 16.78 -6.55
CA ILE A 207 -12.70 15.62 -7.02
C ILE A 207 -11.38 16.09 -7.64
N LEU A 208 -10.27 15.45 -7.26
CA LEU A 208 -8.95 15.69 -7.84
C LEU A 208 -8.91 15.18 -9.28
N ARG A 209 -8.61 16.07 -10.22
CA ARG A 209 -8.56 15.81 -11.64
C ARG A 209 -7.20 16.17 -12.24
N SER A 210 -6.78 15.41 -13.23
CA SER A 210 -5.77 15.86 -14.19
C SER A 210 -6.30 15.69 -15.61
N HIS A 211 -5.73 16.42 -16.55
CA HIS A 211 -6.18 16.44 -17.95
C HIS A 211 -5.06 16.92 -18.85
N GLU A 212 -5.26 16.92 -20.16
CA GLU A 212 -4.24 17.31 -21.14
C GLU A 212 -3.93 18.81 -21.21
N PHE A 213 -4.63 19.65 -20.44
CA PHE A 213 -4.25 21.06 -20.34
C PHE A 213 -2.94 21.23 -19.58
N HIS A 214 -2.16 22.19 -20.08
CA HIS A 214 -0.87 22.57 -19.52
C HIS A 214 -0.87 24.06 -19.25
N PHE A 215 -0.07 24.48 -18.27
CA PHE A 215 0.24 25.88 -18.05
C PHE A 215 1.76 26.06 -18.04
N THR A 216 2.20 27.25 -18.46
CA THR A 216 3.62 27.60 -18.46
C THR A 216 3.90 28.52 -17.28
N PHE A 217 4.94 28.18 -16.51
CA PHE A 217 5.40 28.98 -15.39
C PHE A 217 6.94 28.96 -15.35
N GLU A 218 7.56 30.14 -15.31
CA GLU A 218 9.03 30.29 -15.27
C GLU A 218 9.78 29.48 -16.34
N ASN A 219 9.26 29.51 -17.58
CA ASN A 219 9.77 28.79 -18.76
C ASN A 219 9.66 27.25 -18.70
N GLU A 220 9.05 26.70 -17.66
CA GLU A 220 8.68 25.29 -17.60
C GLU A 220 7.19 25.10 -17.89
N THR A 221 6.84 23.96 -18.50
CA THR A 221 5.45 23.60 -18.81
C THR A 221 5.01 22.46 -17.91
N TYR A 222 3.93 22.68 -17.18
CA TYR A 222 3.37 21.73 -16.23
C TYR A 222 2.01 21.26 -16.70
N GLN A 223 1.75 19.95 -16.63
CA GLN A 223 0.39 19.44 -16.80
C GLN A 223 -0.42 19.83 -15.58
N GLU A 224 -1.55 20.48 -15.81
CA GLU A 224 -2.40 21.01 -14.76
C GLU A 224 -3.08 19.88 -13.97
N ILE A 225 -3.24 20.16 -12.68
CA ILE A 225 -4.04 19.39 -11.73
C ILE A 225 -4.99 20.35 -11.06
N GLY A 226 -6.27 20.01 -11.07
CA GLY A 226 -7.35 20.86 -10.58
C GLY A 226 -8.36 20.09 -9.75
N GLY A 227 -9.22 20.83 -9.06
CA GLY A 227 -10.43 20.30 -8.43
C GLY A 227 -11.64 20.68 -9.25
N HIS A 228 -12.63 19.78 -9.35
CA HIS A 228 -13.96 20.10 -9.88
C HIS A 228 -15.05 19.37 -9.08
N LYS A 229 -16.33 19.78 -9.19
CA LYS A 229 -17.47 19.10 -8.55
C LYS A 229 -18.27 18.22 -9.53
N GLY A 230 -17.66 17.64 -10.56
CA GLY A 230 -18.35 16.90 -11.62
C GLY A 230 -18.76 15.47 -11.30
N ARG A 231 -19.46 14.86 -12.28
CA ARG A 231 -19.47 13.40 -12.43
C ARG A 231 -18.03 12.91 -12.55
N VAL A 232 -17.75 11.79 -11.89
CA VAL A 232 -16.48 11.10 -12.02
C VAL A 232 -16.35 10.54 -13.44
N ASP A 233 -15.28 10.91 -14.13
CA ASP A 233 -14.89 10.33 -15.41
C ASP A 233 -13.47 9.74 -15.37
N GLU A 234 -12.87 9.45 -16.52
CA GLU A 234 -11.54 8.83 -16.61
C GLU A 234 -10.40 9.74 -16.12
N ASN A 235 -10.58 11.06 -16.17
CA ASN A 235 -9.61 12.07 -15.75
C ASN A 235 -9.57 12.29 -14.23
N ASP A 236 -10.48 11.64 -13.50
CA ASP A 236 -10.57 11.70 -12.04
C ASP A 236 -9.98 10.47 -11.35
N LYS A 237 -9.55 9.49 -12.15
CA LYS A 237 -9.12 8.18 -11.69
C LYS A 237 -7.62 8.17 -11.44
N TRP A 238 -7.25 7.74 -10.24
CA TRP A 238 -5.85 7.61 -9.81
C TRP A 238 -5.58 6.19 -9.37
N CYS A 239 -4.54 5.57 -9.92
CA CYS A 239 -4.00 4.32 -9.42
C CYS A 239 -3.09 4.61 -8.23
N ILE A 240 -3.46 4.13 -7.04
CA ILE A 240 -2.68 4.26 -5.82
C ILE A 240 -1.70 3.11 -5.70
N GLU A 241 -0.39 3.37 -5.59
CA GLU A 241 0.61 2.30 -5.52
C GLU A 241 1.46 2.44 -4.26
N LEU A 242 1.62 1.36 -3.49
CA LEU A 242 2.55 1.33 -2.37
C LEU A 242 3.98 1.52 -2.87
N PHE A 243 4.70 2.45 -2.23
CA PHE A 243 6.11 2.66 -2.44
C PHE A 243 6.89 2.03 -1.29
N GLU A 244 7.49 0.87 -1.55
CA GLU A 244 8.46 0.22 -0.69
C GLU A 244 9.86 0.67 -1.16
N SER A 245 10.65 1.31 -0.30
CA SER A 245 12.05 1.56 -0.62
C SER A 245 12.78 0.22 -0.73
N GLU A 246 13.48 0.01 -1.84
CA GLU A 246 14.44 -1.10 -2.00
C GLU A 246 15.49 -1.09 -0.89
#